data_AF-A0A2N1RBS5-F1
#
_entry.id   AF-A0A2N1RBS5-F1
#
_cell.length_a   1.000
_cell.length_b   1.000
_cell.length_c   1.000
_cell.angle_alpha   90.00
_cell.angle_beta   90.00
_cell.angle_gamma   90.00
#
_symmetry.space_group_name_H-M   'P 1'
#
loop_
_entity.id
_entity.type
_entity.pdbx_description
1 polymer ?
#
loop_
_entity_poly.entity_id
_entity_poly.type
_entity_poly.pdbx_seq_one_letter_code
_entity_poly.pdbx_strand_id
1 'polypeptide(L)'
;DDWVDGKPTTSIRTFETFAEVYLGRVPSECPARRTCGDYLVVEHTGEVYSCDFFVEDAWKLGNILEDNPEEMLNSYRQTLFGNIKGRLPDKCLKCSWLSFCQGGCTKDRLRDPHDKRFNHFCESYKMFFAHADTRFKGLMEAFSKTRN
;
A
#
# COMPACT_ATOMS: atom_id res chain seq x y z
N ASP A 1 5.03 0.80 -29.39
CA ASP A 1 3.64 0.74 -28.96
C ASP A 1 3.55 -0.41 -27.98
N ASP A 2 3.00 -0.20 -26.77
CA ASP A 2 3.09 -1.15 -25.64
C ASP A 2 2.06 -2.29 -25.73
N TRP A 3 1.69 -2.63 -26.96
CA TRP A 3 0.69 -3.62 -27.32
C TRP A 3 1.28 -4.59 -28.35
N VAL A 4 1.13 -5.89 -28.09
CA VAL A 4 1.49 -6.96 -29.05
C VAL A 4 0.25 -7.83 -29.23
N ASP A 5 -0.20 -8.00 -30.48
CA ASP A 5 -1.41 -8.75 -30.84
C ASP A 5 -2.68 -8.32 -30.05
N GLY A 6 -2.81 -7.01 -29.80
CA GLY A 6 -3.94 -6.45 -29.05
C GLY A 6 -3.92 -6.75 -27.55
N LYS A 7 -2.80 -7.26 -27.01
CA LYS A 7 -2.59 -7.48 -25.59
C LYS A 7 -1.63 -6.44 -25.02
N PRO A 8 -1.92 -5.84 -23.85
CA PRO A 8 -0.97 -4.97 -23.18
C PRO A 8 0.26 -5.78 -22.78
N THR A 9 1.45 -5.31 -23.14
CA THR A 9 2.72 -5.97 -22.76
C THR A 9 3.40 -5.29 -21.59
N THR A 10 2.95 -4.09 -21.20
CA THR A 10 3.53 -3.32 -20.11
C THR A 10 2.67 -3.43 -18.86
N SER A 11 3.27 -3.95 -17.80
CA SER A 11 2.71 -3.98 -16.45
C SER A 11 3.35 -2.85 -15.63
N ILE A 12 2.51 -2.00 -15.05
CA ILE A 12 2.93 -0.99 -14.08
C ILE A 12 2.23 -1.33 -12.77
N ARG A 13 3.00 -1.88 -11.83
CA ARG A 13 2.52 -2.39 -10.54
C ARG A 13 1.52 -1.45 -9.84
N THR A 14 1.83 -0.17 -9.78
CA THR A 14 0.95 0.81 -9.12
C THR A 14 -0.34 1.11 -9.88
N PHE A 15 -0.33 1.03 -11.21
CA PHE A 15 -1.56 1.17 -11.99
C PHE A 15 -2.44 -0.08 -11.86
N GLU A 16 -1.84 -1.27 -11.75
CA GLU A 16 -2.56 -2.50 -11.43
C GLU A 16 -3.19 -2.43 -10.04
N THR A 17 -2.44 -1.97 -9.03
CA THR A 17 -2.97 -1.71 -7.68
C THR A 17 -4.18 -0.79 -7.71
N PHE A 18 -4.14 0.30 -8.49
CA PHE A 18 -5.29 1.20 -8.60
C PHE A 18 -6.45 0.57 -9.38
N ALA A 19 -6.18 -0.17 -10.44
CA ALA A 19 -7.19 -0.92 -11.19
C ALA A 19 -7.94 -1.90 -10.27
N GLU A 20 -7.26 -2.58 -9.35
CA GLU A 20 -7.89 -3.44 -8.34
C GLU A 20 -8.85 -2.65 -7.44
N VAL A 21 -8.50 -1.44 -7.01
CA VAL A 21 -9.40 -0.56 -6.25
C VAL A 21 -10.66 -0.24 -7.06
N TYR A 22 -10.52 0.13 -8.34
CA TYR A 22 -11.68 0.41 -9.21
C TYR A 22 -12.57 -0.82 -9.40
N LEU A 23 -11.99 -2.02 -9.37
CA LEU A 23 -12.72 -3.29 -9.42
C LEU A 23 -13.28 -3.74 -8.05
N GLY A 24 -13.11 -2.94 -6.99
CA GLY A 24 -13.56 -3.27 -5.63
C GLY A 24 -12.77 -4.41 -4.98
N ARG A 25 -11.56 -4.71 -5.48
CA ARG A 25 -10.68 -5.76 -4.96
C ARG A 25 -9.76 -5.22 -3.87
N VAL A 26 -9.17 -6.14 -3.11
CA VAL A 26 -8.09 -5.80 -2.19
C VAL A 26 -6.85 -5.42 -3.02
N PRO A 27 -6.29 -4.22 -2.84
CA PRO A 27 -5.15 -3.77 -3.64
C PRO A 27 -3.90 -4.60 -3.33
N SER A 28 -3.07 -4.89 -4.32
CA SER A 28 -1.89 -5.72 -4.19
C SER A 28 -0.78 -5.04 -3.37
N GLU A 29 -0.54 -3.74 -3.58
CA GLU A 29 0.47 -3.01 -2.80
C GLU A 29 -0.09 -2.50 -1.46
N CYS A 30 0.68 -2.71 -0.39
CA CYS A 30 0.30 -2.27 0.96
C CYS A 30 0.00 -0.76 1.10
N PRO A 31 0.62 0.20 0.36
CA PRO A 31 0.30 1.63 0.49
C PRO A 31 -1.16 1.95 0.18
N ALA A 32 -1.81 1.18 -0.71
CA ALA A 32 -3.22 1.37 -1.07
C ALA A 32 -4.20 0.56 -0.20
N ARG A 33 -3.72 -0.22 0.79
CA ARG A 33 -4.57 -0.99 1.73
C ARG A 33 -4.88 -0.19 3.01
N ARG A 34 -5.87 -0.59 3.81
CA ARG A 34 -6.18 0.08 5.09
C ARG A 34 -5.12 -0.13 6.18
N THR A 35 -4.50 -1.31 6.17
CA THR A 35 -3.43 -1.73 7.08
C THR A 35 -2.22 -2.21 6.27
N CYS A 36 -1.05 -2.28 6.91
CA CYS A 36 0.15 -2.91 6.37
C CYS A 36 0.64 -4.03 7.30
N GLY A 37 1.86 -4.55 7.09
CA GLY A 37 2.44 -5.61 7.93
C GLY A 37 2.06 -7.02 7.49
N ASP A 38 1.92 -7.24 6.18
CA ASP A 38 1.60 -8.52 5.55
C ASP A 38 2.83 -9.33 5.14
N TYR A 39 4.03 -8.90 5.53
CA TYR A 39 5.29 -9.58 5.31
C TYR A 39 6.23 -9.40 6.50
N LEU A 40 7.31 -10.18 6.49
CA LEU A 40 8.42 -10.10 7.44
C LEU A 40 9.67 -9.61 6.71
N VAL A 41 10.46 -8.77 7.37
CA VAL A 41 11.81 -8.43 6.95
C VAL A 41 12.78 -9.21 7.81
N VAL A 42 13.76 -9.86 7.18
CA VAL A 42 14.80 -10.62 7.87
C VAL A 42 16.14 -9.96 7.55
N GLU A 43 16.80 -9.46 8.58
CA GLU A 43 18.14 -8.90 8.47
C GLU A 43 19.20 -10.01 8.45
N HIS A 44 20.42 -9.66 8.04
CA HIS A 44 21.51 -10.65 7.92
C HIS A 44 21.89 -11.33 9.25
N THR A 45 21.51 -10.74 10.38
CA THR A 45 21.70 -11.28 11.75
C THR A 45 20.64 -12.33 12.12
N GLY A 46 19.64 -12.54 11.26
CA GLY A 46 18.46 -13.34 11.54
C GLY A 46 17.35 -12.55 12.24
N GLU A 47 17.59 -11.33 12.69
CA GLU A 47 16.56 -10.50 13.33
C GLU A 47 15.43 -10.19 12.35
N VAL A 48 14.19 -10.28 12.85
CA VAL A 48 12.99 -10.12 12.04
C VAL A 48 12.26 -8.84 12.44
N TYR A 49 11.79 -8.07 11.46
CA TYR A 49 11.11 -6.79 11.65
C TYR A 49 9.82 -6.69 10.82
N SER A 50 8.95 -5.76 11.20
CA SER A 50 7.64 -5.57 10.56
C SER A 50 7.68 -4.98 9.14
N CYS A 51 8.71 -4.22 8.77
CA CYS A 51 8.84 -3.52 7.49
C CYS A 51 10.28 -3.04 7.27
N ASP A 52 10.71 -2.98 6.02
CA ASP A 52 12.06 -2.56 5.58
C ASP A 52 12.32 -1.06 5.84
N PHE A 53 11.25 -0.29 6.04
CA PHE A 53 11.33 1.11 6.42
C PHE A 53 11.35 1.35 7.93
N PHE A 54 11.14 0.31 8.74
CA PHE A 54 10.97 0.39 10.18
C PHE A 54 11.81 -0.69 10.88
N VAL A 55 13.07 -0.80 10.49
CA VAL A 55 14.08 -1.68 11.11
C VAL A 55 14.61 -1.01 12.38
N GLU A 56 13.78 -0.98 13.42
CA GLU A 56 14.07 -0.40 14.73
C GLU A 56 13.54 -1.31 15.84
N ASP A 57 14.14 -1.26 17.04
CA ASP A 57 13.81 -2.15 18.17
C ASP A 57 12.31 -2.17 18.51
N ALA A 58 11.62 -1.04 18.32
CA ALA A 58 10.19 -0.92 18.55
C ALA A 58 9.35 -1.89 17.68
N TRP A 59 9.86 -2.27 16.50
CA TRP A 59 9.19 -3.14 15.52
C TRP A 59 9.94 -4.44 15.24
N LYS A 60 10.94 -4.79 16.05
CA LYS A 60 11.56 -6.12 16.04
C LYS A 60 10.53 -7.17 16.46
N LEU A 61 10.40 -8.27 15.75
CA LEU A 61 9.43 -9.34 15.99
C LEU A 61 10.06 -10.58 16.64
N GLY A 62 11.34 -10.83 16.38
CA GLY A 62 12.06 -12.02 16.87
C GLY A 62 13.35 -12.25 16.09
N ASN A 63 13.82 -13.50 16.08
CA ASN A 63 14.92 -13.97 15.24
C ASN A 63 14.50 -15.24 14.47
N ILE A 64 14.68 -15.24 13.14
CA ILE A 64 14.28 -16.33 12.24
C ILE A 64 14.96 -17.68 12.55
N LEU A 65 16.10 -17.64 13.26
CA LEU A 65 16.86 -18.83 13.64
C LEU A 65 16.31 -19.50 14.91
N GLU A 66 15.49 -18.78 15.69
CA GLU A 66 15.04 -19.20 17.02
C GLU A 66 13.51 -19.27 17.11
N ASP A 67 12.80 -18.39 16.40
CA ASP A 67 11.36 -18.17 16.52
C ASP A 67 10.58 -18.66 15.30
N ASN A 68 9.28 -18.96 15.47
CA ASN A 68 8.40 -19.38 14.39
C ASN A 68 7.94 -18.17 13.53
N PRO A 69 8.16 -18.17 12.20
CA PRO A 69 7.76 -17.07 11.32
C PRO A 69 6.25 -16.79 11.29
N GLU A 70 5.42 -17.84 11.40
CA GLU A 70 3.97 -17.71 11.42
C GLU A 70 3.50 -16.99 12.70
N GLU A 71 4.12 -17.30 13.85
CA GLU A 71 3.84 -16.63 15.11
C GLU A 71 4.29 -15.16 15.08
N MET A 72 5.46 -14.87 14.49
CA MET A 72 5.94 -13.50 14.29
C MET A 72 5.00 -12.68 13.41
N LEU A 73 4.55 -13.26 12.28
CA LEU A 73 3.64 -12.61 11.32
C LEU A 73 2.26 -12.36 11.93
N ASN A 74 1.77 -13.25 12.80
CA ASN A 74 0.48 -13.12 13.47
C ASN A 74 0.59 -12.49 14.87
N SER A 75 1.75 -11.97 15.25
CA SER A 75 1.99 -11.42 16.58
C SER A 75 1.17 -10.15 16.83
N TYR A 76 0.93 -9.87 18.11
CA TYR A 76 0.30 -8.62 18.53
C TYR A 76 1.09 -7.39 18.08
N ARG A 77 2.42 -7.45 18.11
CA ARG A 77 3.31 -6.36 17.67
C ARG A 77 3.16 -6.09 16.16
N GLN A 78 3.10 -7.15 15.34
CA GLN A 78 2.86 -7.01 13.90
C GLN A 78 1.50 -6.38 13.60
N THR A 79 0.45 -6.82 14.32
CA THR A 79 -0.90 -6.25 14.21
C THR A 79 -0.92 -4.77 14.62
N LEU A 80 -0.24 -4.41 15.71
CA LEU A 80 -0.11 -3.02 16.16
C LEU A 80 0.58 -2.16 15.10
N PHE A 81 1.70 -2.62 14.53
CA PHE A 81 2.40 -1.93 13.46
C PHE A 81 1.48 -1.67 12.26
N GLY A 82 0.81 -2.73 11.77
CA GLY A 82 -0.10 -2.64 10.63
C GLY A 82 -1.24 -1.64 10.82
N ASN A 83 -1.75 -1.52 12.05
CA ASN A 83 -2.82 -0.60 12.40
C ASN A 83 -2.38 0.87 12.50
N ILE A 84 -1.09 1.18 12.57
CA ILE A 84 -0.60 2.57 12.53
C ILE A 84 -1.01 3.24 11.22
N LYS A 85 -1.04 2.49 10.11
CA LYS A 85 -1.44 3.01 8.80
C LYS A 85 -2.81 3.68 8.82
N GLY A 86 -3.77 3.09 9.53
CA GLY A 86 -5.13 3.60 9.65
C GLY A 86 -5.28 4.88 10.48
N ARG A 87 -4.22 5.34 11.17
CA ARG A 87 -4.26 6.55 12.02
C ARG A 87 -4.14 7.82 11.16
N LEU A 88 -5.16 8.14 10.39
CA LEU A 88 -5.16 9.23 9.39
C LEU A 88 -5.62 10.58 9.98
N PRO A 89 -5.11 11.73 9.47
CA PRO A 89 -5.66 13.04 9.83
C PRO A 89 -7.10 13.23 9.35
N ASP A 90 -7.89 14.05 10.04
CA ASP A 90 -9.31 14.30 9.71
C ASP A 90 -9.55 14.74 8.26
N LYS A 91 -8.67 15.57 7.70
CA LYS A 91 -8.80 16.00 6.29
C LYS A 91 -8.61 14.84 5.32
N CYS A 92 -7.79 13.85 5.68
CA CYS A 92 -7.60 12.64 4.87
C CYS A 92 -8.84 11.73 4.96
N LEU A 93 -9.43 11.59 6.15
CA LEU A 93 -10.67 10.84 6.36
C LEU A 93 -11.86 11.38 5.55
N LYS A 94 -11.86 12.69 5.25
CA LYS A 94 -12.88 13.38 4.44
C LYS A 94 -12.50 13.50 2.96
N CYS A 95 -11.35 12.98 2.54
CA CYS A 95 -10.87 13.09 1.16
C CYS A 95 -11.64 12.14 0.23
N SER A 96 -12.08 12.63 -0.93
CA SER A 96 -12.76 11.84 -1.96
C SER A 96 -11.91 10.69 -2.51
N TRP A 97 -10.58 10.82 -2.45
CA TRP A 97 -9.63 9.83 -2.96
C TRP A 97 -9.13 8.84 -1.90
N LEU A 98 -9.66 8.88 -0.68
CA LEU A 98 -9.18 8.03 0.42
C LEU A 98 -9.30 6.54 0.09
N SER A 99 -10.35 6.11 -0.61
CA SER A 99 -10.54 4.72 -1.01
C SER A 99 -9.38 4.18 -1.86
N PHE A 100 -8.74 5.05 -2.64
CA PHE A 100 -7.63 4.71 -3.54
C PHE A 100 -6.27 4.77 -2.86
N CYS A 101 -5.97 5.86 -2.15
CA CYS A 101 -4.66 6.01 -1.55
C CYS A 101 -4.53 5.39 -0.16
N GLN A 102 -5.62 5.30 0.61
CA GLN A 102 -5.61 4.89 2.02
C GLN A 102 -4.54 5.60 2.87
N GLY A 103 -4.23 6.86 2.54
CA GLY A 103 -3.16 7.63 3.16
C GLY A 103 -1.74 7.29 2.70
N GLY A 104 -1.56 6.37 1.75
CA GLY A 104 -0.26 5.93 1.24
C GLY A 104 0.58 5.17 2.27
N CYS A 105 1.89 5.09 2.04
CA CYS A 105 2.83 4.42 2.94
C CYS A 105 3.01 5.22 4.24
N THR A 106 3.11 4.53 5.37
CA THR A 106 3.36 5.14 6.68
C THR A 106 4.70 5.88 6.72
N LYS A 107 5.74 5.36 6.05
CA LYS A 107 7.05 6.02 5.94
C LYS A 107 6.92 7.44 5.40
N ASP A 108 6.17 7.63 4.32
CA ASP A 108 6.00 8.93 3.66
C ASP A 108 5.12 9.90 4.45
N ARG A 109 4.52 9.45 5.57
CA ARG A 109 3.75 10.28 6.49
C ARG A 109 4.52 10.68 7.74
N LEU A 110 5.49 9.87 8.13
CA LEU A 110 6.27 10.05 9.35
C LEU A 110 7.67 10.61 9.07
N ARG A 111 8.13 10.61 7.82
CA ARG A 111 9.45 11.08 7.42
C ARG A 111 9.69 12.57 7.63
N ASP A 112 8.71 13.42 7.29
CA ASP A 112 8.84 14.88 7.43
C ASP A 112 7.77 15.45 8.39
N PRO A 113 8.18 16.05 9.52
CA PRO A 113 7.25 16.71 10.44
C PRO A 113 6.42 17.85 9.81
N HIS A 114 6.94 18.51 8.77
CA HIS A 114 6.24 19.61 8.08
C HIS A 114 5.01 19.12 7.32
N ASP A 115 4.98 17.84 6.94
CA ASP A 115 3.84 17.21 6.29
C ASP A 115 2.67 17.00 7.27
N LYS A 116 2.83 17.26 8.57
CA LYS A 116 1.76 17.18 9.58
C LYS A 116 1.00 15.85 9.52
N ARG A 117 1.72 14.74 9.29
CA ARG A 117 1.21 13.37 9.11
C ARG A 117 0.39 13.09 7.85
N PHE A 118 0.28 14.04 6.93
CA PHE A 118 -0.14 13.76 5.56
C PHE A 118 0.95 13.00 4.83
N ASN A 119 0.57 12.25 3.80
CA ASN A 119 1.56 11.64 2.92
C ASN A 119 2.27 12.76 2.17
N HIS A 120 3.61 12.70 2.07
CA HIS A 120 4.42 13.67 1.33
C HIS A 120 3.92 13.90 -0.10
N PHE A 121 3.43 12.84 -0.76
CA PHE A 121 2.89 12.88 -2.12
C PHE A 121 1.37 13.07 -2.17
N CYS A 122 0.74 13.54 -1.09
CA CYS A 122 -0.72 13.66 -1.01
C CYS A 122 -1.29 14.51 -2.16
N GLU A 123 -0.64 15.62 -2.50
CA GLU A 123 -1.10 16.48 -3.59
C GLU A 123 -0.88 15.83 -4.96
N SER A 124 0.26 15.18 -5.17
CA SER A 124 0.53 14.40 -6.38
C SER A 124 -0.50 13.30 -6.61
N TYR A 125 -0.91 12.58 -5.55
CA TYR A 125 -1.98 11.58 -5.64
C TYR A 125 -3.31 12.20 -6.08
N LYS A 126 -3.72 13.33 -5.49
CA LYS A 126 -4.97 13.99 -5.90
C LYS A 126 -4.93 14.44 -7.35
N MET A 127 -3.83 15.05 -7.78
CA MET A 127 -3.63 15.47 -9.17
C MET A 127 -3.69 14.26 -10.12
N PHE A 128 -3.01 13.18 -9.77
CA PHE A 128 -3.00 11.95 -10.55
C PHE A 128 -4.40 11.34 -10.68
N PHE A 129 -5.11 11.14 -9.57
CA PHE A 129 -6.44 10.54 -9.62
C PHE A 129 -7.43 11.43 -10.36
N ALA A 130 -7.40 12.75 -10.13
CA ALA A 130 -8.24 13.69 -10.88
C ALA A 130 -7.99 13.62 -12.40
N HIS A 131 -6.73 13.43 -12.82
CA HIS A 131 -6.38 13.28 -14.23
C HIS A 131 -6.75 11.90 -14.81
N ALA A 132 -6.56 10.84 -14.04
CA ALA A 132 -6.62 9.46 -14.53
C ALA A 132 -7.98 8.78 -14.33
N ASP A 133 -8.86 9.32 -13.47
CA ASP A 133 -10.12 8.68 -13.04
C ASP A 133 -11.01 8.21 -14.20
N THR A 134 -11.29 9.10 -15.16
CA THR A 134 -12.10 8.75 -16.33
C THR A 134 -11.48 7.62 -17.16
N ARG A 135 -10.15 7.61 -17.31
CA ARG A 135 -9.45 6.56 -18.08
C ARG A 135 -9.47 5.23 -17.36
N PHE A 136 -9.20 5.21 -16.05
CA PHE A 136 -9.29 3.98 -15.25
C PHE A 136 -10.69 3.39 -15.26
N LYS A 137 -11.73 4.20 -15.08
CA LYS A 137 -13.13 3.74 -15.16
C LYS A 137 -13.43 3.09 -16.49
N GLY A 138 -13.11 3.75 -17.61
CA GLY A 138 -13.32 3.19 -18.95
C GLY A 138 -12.55 1.89 -19.19
N LEU A 139 -11.29 1.82 -18.75
CA LEU A 139 -10.47 0.60 -18.86
C LEU A 139 -11.06 -0.55 -18.04
N MET A 140 -11.53 -0.30 -16.81
CA MET A 140 -12.08 -1.34 -15.94
C MET A 140 -13.47 -1.81 -16.37
N GLU A 141 -14.29 -0.92 -16.92
CA GLU A 141 -15.56 -1.28 -17.56
C GLU A 141 -15.34 -2.18 -18.78
N ALA A 142 -14.37 -1.86 -19.63
CA ALA A 142 -14.01 -2.68 -20.78
C ALA A 142 -13.48 -4.05 -20.33
N PHE A 143 -12.54 -4.07 -19.38
CA PHE A 143 -11.96 -5.29 -18.81
C PHE A 143 -13.02 -6.23 -18.21
N SER A 144 -14.01 -5.68 -17.52
CA SER A 144 -15.09 -6.47 -16.90
C SER A 144 -16.01 -7.13 -17.93
N LYS A 145 -16.18 -6.51 -19.11
CA LYS A 145 -17.00 -7.07 -20.20
C LYS A 145 -16.30 -8.21 -20.95
N THR A 146 -14.97 -8.21 -21.02
CA THR A 146 -14.20 -9.24 -21.74
C THR A 146 -14.05 -10.56 -20.96
N ARG A 147 -14.42 -10.57 -19.68
CA ARG A 147 -14.31 -11.73 -18.78
C ARG A 147 -15.66 -12.41 -18.46
N ASN A 148 -16.77 -11.89 -18.98
CA ASN A 148 -18.07 -12.56 -19.04
C ASN A 148 -18.26 -13.19 -20.42
#